data_AF-A0A0C1JXP1-F1
#
_entry.id   AF-A0A0C1JXP1-F1
#
_cell.length_a   1.000
_cell.length_b   1.000
_cell.length_c   1.000
_cell.angle_alpha   90.00
_cell.angle_beta   90.00
_cell.angle_gamma   90.00
#
_symmetry.space_group_name_H-M   'P 1'
#
loop_
_entity.id
_entity.type
_entity.pdbx_description
1 polymer ?
#
loop_
_entity_poly.entity_id
_entity_poly.type
_entity_poly.pdbx_seq_one_letter_code
_entity_poly.pdbx_strand_id
1 'polypeptide(L)' 'MLGRFEGFTDIQWIILKQFLPQSPPKNLKGKPHTPWRKICNSLLWIVATGSRDCDLPKSPN' A
#
# COMPACT_ATOMS: atom_id res chain seq x y z
N MET A 1 -19.55 -9.56 -9.31
CA MET A 1 -18.98 -8.26 -8.92
C MET A 1 -17.87 -8.54 -7.93
N LEU A 2 -16.60 -8.45 -8.33
CA LEU A 2 -15.50 -8.63 -7.37
C LEU A 2 -15.56 -7.47 -6.37
N GLY A 3 -15.67 -7.79 -5.09
CA GLY A 3 -15.87 -6.83 -4.01
C GLY A 3 -14.83 -5.72 -4.04
N ARG A 4 -15.25 -4.48 -3.73
CA ARG A 4 -14.36 -3.33 -3.58
C ARG A 4 -13.25 -3.70 -2.59
N PHE A 5 -12.00 -3.54 -3.01
CA PHE A 5 -10.87 -3.69 -2.10
C PHE A 5 -10.82 -2.47 -1.17
N GLU A 6 -11.19 -2.64 0.10
CA GLU A 6 -11.18 -1.56 1.11
C GLU A 6 -9.82 -1.40 1.82
N GLY A 7 -8.85 -2.26 1.51
CA GLY A 7 -7.52 -2.27 2.13
C GLY A 7 -7.30 -3.44 3.09
N PHE A 8 -6.06 -3.58 3.56
CA PHE A 8 -5.69 -4.58 4.56
C PHE A 8 -6.37 -4.36 5.90
N THR A 9 -6.98 -5.42 6.42
CA THR A 9 -7.31 -5.52 7.84
C THR A 9 -6.04 -5.55 8.69
N ASP A 10 -6.12 -5.13 9.95
CA ASP A 10 -4.93 -5.05 10.81
C ASP A 10 -4.24 -6.40 11.02
N ILE A 11 -5.02 -7.49 11.03
CA ILE A 11 -4.50 -8.86 11.13
C ILE A 11 -3.68 -9.22 9.89
N GLN A 12 -4.22 -8.97 8.69
CA GLN A 12 -3.51 -9.22 7.44
C GLN A 12 -2.25 -8.35 7.34
N TRP A 13 -2.34 -7.11 7.81
CA TRP A 13 -1.19 -6.20 7.85
C TRP A 13 -0.08 -6.70 8.77
N ILE A 14 -0.41 -7.25 9.94
CA ILE A 14 0.58 -7.83 10.87
C ILE A 14 1.35 -8.97 10.20
N ILE A 15 0.66 -9.85 9.48
CA ILE A 15 1.27 -10.97 8.76
C ILE A 15 2.19 -10.43 7.65
N LEU A 16 1.69 -9.51 6.83
CA LEU A 16 2.46 -8.96 5.70
C LEU A 16 3.70 -8.18 6.15
N LYS A 17 3.60 -7.43 7.26
CA LYS A 17 4.68 -6.60 7.81
C LYS A 17 5.94 -7.42 8.11
N GLN A 18 5.81 -8.70 8.46
CA GLN A 18 6.95 -9.56 8.78
C GLN A 18 7.83 -9.86 7.55
N PHE A 19 7.25 -9.82 6.35
CA PHE A 19 7.97 -10.08 5.10
C PHE A 19 8.58 -8.82 4.47
N LEU A 20 8.25 -7.64 5.01
CA LEU A 20 8.73 -6.37 4.48
C LEU A 20 10.06 -5.97 5.15
N PRO A 21 10.96 -5.28 4.41
CA PRO A 21 12.20 -4.79 5.00
C PRO A 21 11.89 -3.81 6.14
N GLN A 22 12.37 -4.16 7.34
CA GLN A 22 12.15 -3.36 8.55
C GLN A 22 12.91 -2.04 8.53
N SER A 23 14.04 -1.99 7.83
CA SER A 23 14.78 -0.77 7.57
C SER A 23 14.34 -0.21 6.22
N PRO A 24 13.67 0.96 6.17
CA PRO A 24 13.38 1.60 4.90
C PRO A 24 14.72 1.95 4.23
N PRO A 25 14.92 1.60 2.95
CA PRO A 25 16.13 1.99 2.24
C PRO A 25 16.29 3.50 2.32
N LYS A 26 17.53 3.98 2.46
CA LYS A 26 17.82 5.43 2.50
C LYS A 26 17.16 6.09 1.29
N ASN A 27 16.16 6.94 1.56
CA ASN A 27 15.53 7.69 0.49
C ASN A 27 16.57 8.60 -0.14
N LEU A 28 16.82 8.41 -1.43
CA LEU A 28 17.82 9.13 -2.23
C LEU A 28 17.63 10.66 -2.28
N LYS A 29 16.53 11.20 -1.70
CA LYS A 29 16.12 12.60 -1.84
C LYS A 29 15.59 13.26 -0.55
N GLY A 30 15.89 12.73 0.64
CA GLY A 30 15.50 13.36 1.92
C GLY A 30 13.99 13.41 2.21
N LYS A 31 13.16 12.76 1.39
CA LYS A 31 11.73 12.61 1.66
C LYS A 31 11.49 11.54 2.74
N PRO A 32 10.49 11.69 3.61
CA PRO A 32 10.11 10.64 4.54
C PRO A 32 9.68 9.39 3.76
N HIS A 33 9.99 8.21 4.31
CA HIS A 33 9.56 6.94 3.71
C HIS A 33 8.05 6.84 3.73
N THR A 34 7.46 6.48 2.59
CA THR A 34 6.02 6.23 2.54
C THR A 34 5.73 4.97 3.36
N PRO A 35 4.77 4.99 4.29
CA PRO A 35 4.46 3.81 5.09
C PRO A 35 4.17 2.60 4.21
N TRP A 36 4.81 1.47 4.49
CA TRP A 36 4.66 0.25 3.70
C TRP A 36 3.19 -0.18 3.53
N ARG A 37 2.36 0.03 4.56
CA ARG A 37 0.91 -0.27 4.52
C ARG A 37 0.22 0.46 3.39
N LYS A 38 0.58 1.72 3.18
CA LYS A 38 0.02 2.55 2.12
C LYS A 38 0.43 2.02 0.75
N ILE A 39 1.71 1.69 0.57
CA ILE A 39 2.24 1.12 -0.68
C ILE A 39 1.52 -0.20 -1.02
N CYS A 40 1.44 -1.13 -0.06
CA CYS A 40 0.84 -2.44 -0.30
C CYS A 40 -0.68 -2.35 -0.54
N ASN A 41 -1.40 -1.47 0.16
CA ASN A 41 -2.81 -1.20 -0.13
C ASN A 41 -3.00 -0.66 -1.55
N SER A 42 -2.18 0.30 -1.97
CA SER A 42 -2.26 0.86 -3.31
C SER A 42 -2.03 -0.20 -4.39
N LEU A 43 -0.98 -1.00 -4.22
CA LEU A 43 -0.62 -2.05 -5.17
C LEU A 43 -1.73 -3.10 -5.29
N LEU A 44 -2.28 -3.57 -4.17
CA LEU A 44 -3.36 -4.55 -4.20
C LEU A 44 -4.66 -3.98 -4.74
N TRP A 45 -4.96 -2.70 -4.48
CA TRP A 45 -6.11 -2.05 -5.08
C TRP A 45 -6.00 -2.02 -6.61
N ILE A 46 -4.82 -1.70 -7.14
CA ILE A 46 -4.53 -1.71 -8.59
C ILE A 46 -4.71 -3.13 -9.15
N VAL A 47 -4.11 -4.14 -8.51
CA VAL A 47 -4.22 -5.54 -8.97
C VAL A 47 -5.66 -6.07 -8.89
N ALA A 48 -6.40 -5.72 -7.83
CA ALA A 48 -7.78 -6.18 -7.65
C ALA A 48 -8.77 -5.51 -8.61
N THR A 49 -8.53 -4.24 -8.96
CA THR A 49 -9.44 -3.48 -9.84
C THR A 49 -9.01 -3.48 -11.31
N GLY A 50 -7.76 -3.81 -11.61
CA GLY A 50 -7.16 -3.63 -12.95
C GLY A 50 -6.99 -2.17 -13.35
N SER A 51 -7.18 -1.22 -12.43
CA SER A 51 -7.07 0.22 -12.68
C SER A 51 -5.62 0.65 -12.78
N ARG A 52 -5.35 1.84 -13.33
CA ARG A 52 -3.99 2.38 -13.37
C ARG A 52 -3.65 3.03 -12.04
N ASP A 53 -2.35 3.16 -11.75
CA ASP A 53 -1.87 3.89 -10.57
C ASP A 53 -2.37 5.35 -10.52
N CYS A 54 -2.62 5.97 -11.68
CA CYS A 54 -3.22 7.30 -11.77
C CYS A 54 -4.66 7.37 -11.24
N ASP A 55 -5.39 6.25 -11.27
CA ASP A 55 -6.79 6.15 -10.86
C ASP A 55 -6.91 5.83 -9.35
N LEU A 56 -5.79 5.73 -8.64
CA LEU A 56 -5.74 5.40 -7.23
C LEU A 56 -6.56 6.41 -6.39
N PRO A 57 -7.48 5.96 -5.52
CA PRO A 57 -8.22 6.87 -4.66
C PRO A 57 -7.24 7.61 -3.75
N LYS A 58 -7.18 8.94 -3.94
CA LYS A 58 -6.40 9.82 -3.08
C LYS A 58 -7.10 9.86 -1.73
N SER A 59 -6.42 9.42 -0.67
CA SER A 59 -6.89 9.61 0.71
C SER A 59 -7.27 11.09 0.88
N PRO A 60 -8.44 11.42 1.47
CA PRO A 60 -8.72 12.80 1.84
C PRO A 60 -7.59 13.29 2.74
N ASN A 61 -7.06 14.47 2.42
CA ASN A 61 -5.99 15.14 3.16
C ASN A 61 -6.46 15.52 4.57
#